data_AF-A0A2M7UW39-F1
#
_entry.id   AF-A0A2M7UW39-F1
#
_cell.length_a   1.000
_cell.length_b   1.000
_cell.length_c   1.000
_cell.angle_alpha   90.00
_cell.angle_beta   90.00
_cell.angle_gamma   90.00
#
_symmetry.space_group_name_H-M   'P 1'
#
loop_
_entity.id
_entity.type
_entity.pdbx_description
1 polymer ?
#
loop_
_entity_poly.entity_id
_entity_poly.type
_entity_poly.pdbx_seq_one_letter_code
_entity_poly.pdbx_strand_id
1 'polypeptide(L)' 'MANKITKETTLDEILKNPEAEKILVKRNIPCVGCPFAKLEMENLKLGDICQMYGIDIEKLLKELNGVYKK' A
#
# COMPACT_ATOMS: atom_id res chain seq x y z
N MET A 1 2.62 20.14 4.29
CA MET A 1 2.06 19.17 5.25
C MET A 1 2.24 17.80 4.63
N ALA A 2 2.93 16.88 5.32
CA ALA A 2 3.58 15.74 4.70
C ALA A 2 2.60 14.58 4.49
N ASN A 3 1.95 14.50 3.32
CA ASN A 3 1.23 13.30 2.87
C ASN A 3 2.22 12.21 2.42
N LYS A 4 3.21 11.91 3.27
CA LYS A 4 4.23 10.91 2.97
C LYS A 4 3.72 9.56 3.45
N ILE A 5 3.51 8.63 2.53
CA ILE A 5 3.18 7.24 2.87
C ILE A 5 4.39 6.62 3.56
N THR A 6 4.15 5.90 4.65
CA THR A 6 5.16 5.15 5.40
C THR A 6 4.71 3.72 5.62
N LYS A 7 5.59 2.89 6.21
CA LYS A 7 5.26 1.51 6.56
C LYS A 7 4.14 1.39 7.58
N GLU A 8 3.86 2.46 8.33
CA GLU A 8 2.81 2.51 9.35
C GLU A 8 1.46 2.94 8.76
N THR A 9 1.47 3.46 7.53
CA THR A 9 0.24 3.79 6.81
C THR A 9 -0.56 2.52 6.54
N THR A 10 -1.86 2.59 6.77
CA THR A 10 -2.79 1.49 6.53
C THR A 10 -3.06 1.34 5.04
N LEU A 11 -3.37 0.11 4.61
CA LEU A 11 -3.70 -0.13 3.21
C LEU A 11 -4.98 0.59 2.79
N ASP A 12 -5.97 0.76 3.68
CA ASP A 12 -7.16 1.57 3.38
C ASP A 12 -6.80 2.97 2.87
N GLU A 13 -5.93 3.69 3.57
CA GLU A 13 -5.52 5.04 3.17
C GLU A 13 -4.78 5.07 1.83
N ILE A 14 -4.02 4.02 1.54
CA ILE A 14 -3.29 3.87 0.28
C ILE A 14 -4.26 3.57 -0.87
N LEU A 15 -5.23 2.69 -0.64
CA LEU A 15 -6.23 2.25 -1.61
C LEU A 15 -7.28 3.30 -1.94
N LYS A 16 -7.41 4.36 -1.12
CA LYS A 16 -8.17 5.56 -1.51
C LYS A 16 -7.65 6.19 -2.81
N ASN A 17 -6.37 5.96 -3.15
CA ASN A 17 -5.80 6.39 -4.41
C ASN A 17 -5.72 5.23 -5.41
N PRO A 18 -6.47 5.28 -6.52
CA PRO A 18 -6.47 4.19 -7.52
C PRO A 18 -5.12 4.01 -8.23
N GLU A 19 -4.28 5.06 -8.31
CA GLU A 19 -2.90 4.93 -8.80
C GLU A 19 -2.03 4.10 -7.85
N ALA A 20 -2.21 4.29 -6.54
CA ALA A 20 -1.47 3.55 -5.52
C ALA A 20 -1.89 2.08 -5.50
N GLU A 21 -3.19 1.78 -5.66
CA GLU A 21 -3.69 0.41 -5.85
C GLU A 21 -2.99 -0.28 -7.03
N LYS A 22 -2.87 0.38 -8.19
CA LYS A 22 -2.17 -0.19 -9.35
C LYS A 22 -0.70 -0.50 -9.06
N ILE A 23 -0.02 0.32 -8.26
CA ILE A 23 1.37 0.07 -7.84
C ILE A 23 1.44 -1.18 -6.97
N LEU A 24 0.52 -1.34 -6.00
CA LEU A 24 0.46 -2.51 -5.11
C LEU A 24 0.21 -3.80 -5.91
N VAL A 25 -0.75 -3.79 -6.84
CA VAL A 25 -1.05 -4.92 -7.72
C VAL A 25 0.16 -5.29 -8.58
N LYS A 26 0.84 -4.30 -9.19
CA LYS A 26 2.09 -4.52 -9.96
C LYS A 26 3.21 -5.15 -9.14
N ARG A 27 3.22 -4.95 -7.81
CA ARG A 27 4.24 -5.46 -6.90
C ARG A 27 3.91 -6.82 -6.29
N ASN A 28 2.98 -7.57 -6.89
CA ASN A 28 2.53 -8.89 -6.42
C ASN A 28 1.80 -8.84 -5.07
N ILE A 29 1.03 -7.78 -4.81
CA ILE A 29 0.00 -7.79 -3.77
C ILE A 29 -1.35 -8.03 -4.46
N PRO A 30 -1.73 -9.29 -4.76
CA PRO A 30 -3.02 -9.58 -5.37
C PRO A 30 -4.18 -9.37 -4.39
N CYS A 31 -3.90 -9.40 -3.09
CA CYS A 31 -4.92 -9.39 -2.04
C CYS A 31 -5.71 -8.07 -1.96
N VAL A 32 -5.21 -6.95 -2.51
CA VAL A 32 -5.89 -5.65 -2.48
C VAL A 32 -7.22 -5.59 -3.24
N GLY A 33 -7.44 -6.51 -4.19
CA GLY A 33 -8.69 -6.60 -4.94
C GLY A 33 -9.78 -7.46 -4.28
N CYS A 34 -9.47 -8.20 -3.21
CA CYS A 34 -10.41 -9.12 -2.59
C CYS A 34 -11.33 -8.38 -1.60
N PRO A 35 -12.67 -8.50 -1.71
CA PRO A 35 -13.60 -7.77 -0.84
C PRO A 35 -13.46 -8.14 0.65
N PHE A 36 -13.06 -9.38 0.95
CA PHE A 36 -12.73 -9.81 2.31
C PHE A 36 -11.49 -9.12 2.86
N ALA A 37 -10.44 -9.04 2.05
CA ALA A 37 -9.19 -8.44 2.44
C ALA A 37 -9.33 -6.93 2.62
N LYS A 38 -10.23 -6.27 1.88
CA LYS A 38 -10.54 -4.84 2.04
C LYS A 38 -11.08 -4.48 3.42
N LEU A 39 -11.80 -5.39 4.07
CA LEU A 39 -12.26 -5.21 5.45
C LEU A 39 -11.10 -5.31 6.45
N GLU A 40 -10.13 -6.19 6.20
CA GLU A 40 -8.92 -6.32 7.04
C GLU A 40 -7.90 -5.19 6.79
N MET A 41 -7.91 -4.56 5.61
CA MET A 41 -6.97 -3.50 5.19
C MET A 41 -7.03 -2.22 6.01
N GLU A 42 -8.13 -1.97 6.72
CA GLU A 42 -8.23 -0.88 7.69
C GLU A 42 -7.20 -1.05 8.81
N ASN A 43 -6.93 -2.30 9.23
CA ASN A 43 -6.02 -2.62 10.32
C ASN A 43 -4.66 -3.14 9.84
N LEU A 44 -4.55 -3.54 8.57
CA LEU A 44 -3.28 -3.96 7.99
C LEU A 44 -2.44 -2.74 7.60
N LYS A 45 -1.22 -2.69 8.15
CA LYS A 45 -0.21 -1.72 7.75
C LYS A 45 0.55 -2.23 6.53
N LEU A 46 1.01 -1.29 5.72
CA LEU A 46 1.82 -1.60 4.54
C LEU A 46 3.08 -2.41 4.90
N GLY A 47 3.71 -2.09 6.04
CA GLY A 47 4.87 -2.79 6.60
C GLY A 47 4.64 -4.27 6.79
N ASP A 48 3.55 -4.62 7.47
CA ASP A 48 3.20 -6.01 7.78
C ASP A 48 2.94 -6.83 6.51
N ILE A 49 2.19 -6.28 5.55
CA ILE A 49 1.99 -6.94 4.25
C ILE A 49 3.30 -7.09 3.49
N CYS A 50 4.13 -6.05 3.44
CA CYS A 50 5.41 -6.15 2.75
C CYS A 50 6.30 -7.23 3.39
N GLN A 51 6.34 -7.32 4.71
CA GLN A 51 7.10 -8.36 5.40
C GLN A 51 6.53 -9.76 5.14
N MET A 52 5.20 -9.91 5.21
CA MET A 52 4.52 -11.19 5.04
C MET A 52 4.69 -11.76 3.62
N TYR A 53 4.67 -10.90 2.61
CA TYR A 53 4.82 -11.27 1.20
C TYR A 53 6.26 -11.13 0.68
N GLY A 54 7.22 -10.72 1.52
CA GLY A 54 8.62 -10.53 1.13
C GLY A 54 8.84 -9.39 0.11
N ILE A 55 8.00 -8.36 0.16
CA ILE A 55 8.03 -7.20 -0.74
C ILE A 55 8.97 -6.15 -0.18
N ASP A 56 9.78 -5.57 -1.07
CA ASP A 56 10.69 -4.48 -0.73
C ASP A 56 9.90 -3.19 -0.44
N ILE A 57 9.74 -2.91 0.85
CA ILE A 57 8.97 -1.75 1.31
C ILE A 57 9.62 -0.42 0.92
N GLU A 58 10.94 -0.34 0.87
CA GLU A 58 11.63 0.90 0.51
C GLU A 58 11.33 1.33 -0.93
N LYS A 59 11.41 0.38 -1.87
CA LYS A 59 11.03 0.62 -3.26
C LYS A 59 9.55 0.93 -3.39
N LEU A 60 8.69 0.25 -2.65
CA LEU A 60 7.24 0.50 -2.69
C LEU A 60 6.90 1.90 -2.16
N LEU A 61 7.50 2.29 -1.04
CA LEU A 61 7.34 3.63 -0.47
C LEU A 61 7.82 4.71 -1.43
N LYS A 62 8.93 4.51 -2.17
CA LYS A 62 9.37 5.48 -3.19
C LYS A 62 8.34 5.68 -4.29
N GLU A 63 7.77 4.60 -4.80
CA GLU A 63 6.75 4.65 -5.86
C GLU A 63 5.45 5.31 -5.35
N LEU A 64 4.96 4.87 -4.19
CA LEU A 64 3.75 5.41 -3.56
C LEU A 64 3.92 6.90 -3.23
N ASN A 65 5.04 7.30 -2.65
CA ASN A 65 5.30 8.71 -2.40
C ASN A 65 5.47 9.52 -3.70
N GLY A 66 5.81 8.89 -4.82
CA GLY A 66 5.85 9.54 -6.13
C GLY A 66 4.46 9.96 -6.62
N VAL A 67 3.44 9.11 -6.43
CA VAL A 67 2.05 9.44 -6.81
C VAL A 67 1.37 10.44 -5.87
N TYR A 68 1.66 10.40 -4.56
CA TYR A 68 1.11 11.35 -3.59
C TYR A 68 1.76 12.74 -3.62
N LYS A 69 2.93 12.89 -4.27
CA LYS A 69 3.62 14.19 -4.42
C LYS A 69 3.15 15.01 -5.61
N LYS A 70 2.27 14.44 -6.45
CA LYS A 70 1.78 15.05 -7.68
C LYS A 70 0.50 15.83 -7.41
#